data_AF-A0A1C3EBU0-F1
#
_entry.id   AF-A0A1C3EBU0-F1
#
_cell.length_a   1.000
_cell.length_b   1.000
_cell.length_c   1.000
_cell.angle_alpha   90.00
_cell.angle_beta   90.00
_cell.angle_gamma   90.00
#
_symmetry.space_group_name_H-M   'P 1'
#
loop_
_entity.id
_entity.type
_entity.pdbx_description
1 polymer ?
#
loop_
_entity_poly.entity_id
_entity_poly.type
_entity_poly.pdbx_seq_one_letter_code
_entity_poly.pdbx_strand_id
1 'polypeptide(L)'
;MALLGKAIRAGRTARGWKQDELAARIGVSKKTIMKIEGGDANVTFIHIIKLLDILGLHLTLAHTFNAEGSVRSTDSVEEQDGWFE
;
A
#
# COMPACT_ATOMS: atom_id res chain seq x y z
N MET A 1 -10.09 -1.23 5.07
CA MET A 1 -9.28 -1.76 3.94
C MET A 1 -10.13 -2.01 2.69
N ALA A 2 -10.95 -1.03 2.27
CA ALA A 2 -11.98 -1.27 1.25
C ALA A 2 -11.42 -1.50 -0.16
N LEU A 3 -10.36 -0.79 -0.56
CA LEU A 3 -9.75 -0.94 -1.88
C LEU A 3 -9.09 -2.31 -2.06
N LEU A 4 -8.32 -2.75 -1.05
CA LEU A 4 -7.69 -4.07 -1.05
C LEU A 4 -8.71 -5.20 -1.13
N GLY A 5 -9.78 -5.14 -0.31
CA GLY A 5 -10.85 -6.13 -0.33
C GLY A 5 -11.55 -6.23 -1.70
N LYS A 6 -11.77 -5.09 -2.36
CA LYS A 6 -12.31 -5.04 -3.73
C LYS A 6 -11.36 -5.66 -4.76
N ALA A 7 -10.06 -5.37 -4.69
CA ALA A 7 -9.06 -5.94 -5.60
C ALA A 7 -8.98 -7.47 -5.46
N ILE A 8 -8.99 -7.98 -4.22
CA ILE A 8 -9.01 -9.42 -3.93
C ILE A 8 -10.29 -10.05 -4.49
N ARG A 9 -11.46 -9.44 -4.24
CA ARG A 9 -12.74 -9.92 -4.77
C ARG A 9 -12.74 -9.98 -6.29
N ALA A 10 -12.24 -8.93 -6.96
CA ALA A 10 -12.13 -8.88 -8.41
C ALA A 10 -11.24 -9.99 -8.95
N GLY A 11 -10.05 -10.19 -8.36
CA GLY A 11 -9.13 -11.25 -8.72
C GLY A 11 -9.73 -12.65 -8.56
N ARG A 12 -10.53 -12.86 -7.51
CA ARG A 12 -11.27 -14.10 -7.29
C ARG A 12 -12.34 -14.32 -8.36
N THR A 13 -13.19 -13.31 -8.60
CA THR A 13 -14.31 -13.44 -9.55
C THR A 13 -13.85 -13.57 -11.00
N ALA A 14 -12.74 -12.92 -11.37
CA ALA A 14 -12.14 -13.06 -12.70
C ALA A 14 -11.70 -14.50 -13.01
N ARG A 15 -11.42 -15.30 -11.97
CA ARG A 15 -11.08 -16.72 -12.08
C ARG A 15 -12.28 -17.65 -11.92
N GLY A 16 -13.50 -17.10 -11.78
CA GLY A 16 -14.71 -17.87 -11.53
C GLY A 16 -14.77 -18.53 -10.15
N TRP A 17 -13.87 -18.17 -9.23
CA TRP A 17 -13.79 -18.84 -7.94
C TRP A 17 -14.85 -18.35 -6.96
N LYS A 18 -15.41 -19.26 -6.18
CA LYS A 18 -16.20 -18.96 -4.99
C LYS A 18 -15.30 -18.64 -3.79
N GLN A 19 -15.88 -18.02 -2.74
CA GLN A 19 -15.10 -17.63 -1.56
C GLN A 19 -14.53 -18.83 -0.79
N ASP A 20 -15.26 -19.94 -0.72
CA ASP A 20 -14.82 -21.20 -0.12
C ASP A 20 -13.68 -21.86 -0.91
N GLU A 21 -13.73 -21.82 -2.24
CA GLU A 21 -12.64 -22.32 -3.10
C GLU A 21 -11.35 -21.52 -2.88
N LEU A 22 -11.44 -20.18 -2.82
CA LEU A 22 -10.29 -19.34 -2.50
C LEU A 22 -9.78 -19.60 -1.08
N ALA A 23 -10.70 -19.77 -0.12
CA ALA A 23 -10.35 -20.07 1.27
C ALA A 23 -9.59 -21.40 1.39
N ALA A 24 -10.06 -22.44 0.70
CA ALA A 24 -9.42 -23.75 0.66
C ALA A 24 -8.00 -23.67 0.08
N ARG A 25 -7.82 -22.92 -1.01
CA ARG A 25 -6.50 -22.76 -1.67
C ARG A 25 -5.44 -22.13 -0.77
N ILE A 26 -5.81 -21.21 0.13
CA ILE A 26 -4.85 -20.54 1.02
C ILE A 26 -4.84 -21.11 2.46
N GLY A 27 -5.71 -22.10 2.74
CA GLY A 27 -5.81 -22.77 4.04
C GLY A 27 -6.47 -21.92 5.12
N VAL A 28 -7.55 -21.19 4.81
CA VAL A 28 -8.32 -20.40 5.79
C VAL A 28 -9.82 -20.73 5.74
N SER A 29 -10.58 -20.17 6.68
CA SER A 29 -12.04 -20.27 6.65
C SER A 29 -12.67 -19.36 5.59
N LYS A 30 -13.83 -19.75 5.05
CA LYS A 30 -14.66 -18.87 4.20
C LYS A 30 -14.98 -17.53 4.88
N LYS A 31 -15.21 -17.54 6.20
CA LYS A 31 -15.46 -16.33 7.00
C LYS A 31 -14.27 -15.36 6.95
N THR A 32 -13.04 -15.88 6.92
CA THR A 32 -11.82 -15.08 6.76
C THR A 32 -11.83 -14.37 5.40
N ILE A 33 -12.13 -15.08 4.30
CA ILE A 33 -12.25 -14.47 2.97
C ILE A 33 -13.36 -13.43 2.92
N MET A 34 -14.53 -13.73 3.49
CA MET A 34 -15.64 -12.78 3.56
C MET A 34 -15.27 -11.48 4.29
N LYS A 35 -14.56 -11.57 5.42
CA LYS A 35 -14.04 -10.40 6.15
C LYS A 35 -13.04 -9.59 5.33
N ILE A 36 -12.09 -10.27 4.68
CA ILE A 36 -11.07 -9.64 3.83
C ILE A 36 -11.74 -8.88 2.68
N GLU A 37 -12.65 -9.52 1.94
CA GLU A 37 -13.37 -8.88 0.83
C GLU A 37 -14.30 -7.76 1.29
N GLY A 38 -14.80 -7.84 2.53
CA GLY A 38 -15.54 -6.77 3.21
C GLY A 38 -14.68 -5.62 3.72
N GLY A 39 -13.35 -5.75 3.68
CA GLY A 39 -12.40 -4.70 4.08
C GLY A 39 -12.15 -4.60 5.59
N ASP A 40 -12.43 -5.66 6.36
CA ASP A 40 -12.09 -5.78 7.79
C ASP A 40 -10.57 -5.61 7.97
N ALA A 41 -10.16 -4.74 8.88
CA ALA A 41 -8.75 -4.44 9.16
C ALA A 41 -8.11 -5.42 10.17
N ASN A 42 -8.91 -6.22 10.88
CA ASN A 42 -8.44 -7.16 11.90
C ASN A 42 -8.01 -8.53 11.34
N VAL A 43 -7.73 -8.59 10.03
CA VAL A 43 -7.29 -9.81 9.36
C VAL A 43 -5.77 -9.90 9.40
N THR A 44 -5.26 -11.09 9.68
CA THR A 44 -3.81 -11.30 9.78
C THR A 44 -3.13 -10.97 8.45
N PHE A 45 -2.07 -10.17 8.51
CA PHE A 45 -1.31 -9.71 7.34
C PHE A 45 -0.83 -10.86 6.44
N ILE A 46 -0.45 -12.01 7.03
CA ILE A 46 -0.02 -13.20 6.27
C ILE A 46 -1.10 -13.71 5.29
N HIS A 47 -2.38 -13.59 5.63
CA HIS A 47 -3.47 -13.99 4.72
C HIS A 47 -3.55 -13.08 3.51
N ILE A 48 -3.26 -11.79 3.69
CA ILE A 48 -3.21 -10.83 2.59
C ILE A 48 -2.08 -11.19 1.64
N ILE A 49 -0.87 -11.45 2.14
CA ILE A 49 0.27 -11.83 1.31
C ILE A 49 -0.02 -13.10 0.48
N LYS A 50 -0.57 -14.14 1.12
CA LYS A 50 -0.98 -15.38 0.40
C LYS A 50 -2.03 -15.12 -0.68
N LEU A 51 -2.97 -14.23 -0.43
CA LEU A 51 -4.00 -13.86 -1.41
C LEU A 51 -3.40 -13.10 -2.59
N LEU A 52 -2.46 -12.20 -2.33
CA LEU A 52 -1.79 -11.46 -3.40
C LEU A 52 -1.04 -12.41 -4.32
N ASP A 53 -0.27 -13.35 -3.76
CA ASP A 53 0.47 -14.36 -4.50
C ASP A 53 -0.43 -15.21 -5.42
N ILE A 54 -1.47 -15.85 -4.86
CA ILE A 54 -2.34 -16.73 -5.64
C ILE A 54 -3.21 -15.99 -6.67
N LEU A 55 -3.49 -14.71 -6.43
CA LEU A 55 -4.26 -13.87 -7.34
C LEU A 55 -3.40 -13.10 -8.34
N GLY A 56 -2.07 -13.20 -8.26
CA GLY A 56 -1.14 -12.47 -9.14
C GLY A 56 -1.20 -10.95 -8.93
N LEU A 57 -1.46 -10.52 -7.70
CA LEU A 57 -1.50 -9.11 -7.30
C LEU A 57 -0.18 -8.75 -6.60
N HIS A 58 0.25 -7.50 -6.72
CA HIS A 58 1.40 -6.97 -5.98
C HIS A 58 1.00 -5.71 -5.22
N LEU A 59 1.73 -5.41 -4.14
CA LEU A 59 1.64 -4.15 -3.42
C LEU A 59 2.87 -3.31 -3.74
N THR A 60 2.64 -2.03 -4.01
CA THR A 60 3.70 -1.04 -4.16
C THR A 60 3.72 -0.15 -2.94
N LEU A 61 4.86 -0.06 -2.26
CA LEU A 61 5.07 0.89 -1.18
C LEU A 61 5.73 2.14 -1.77
N ALA A 62 5.16 3.29 -1.45
CA ALA A 62 5.70 4.59 -1.84
C ALA A 62 5.90 5.44 -0.58
N HIS A 63 6.99 6.20 -0.53
CA HIS A 63 7.17 7.23 0.47
C HIS A 63 6.29 8.43 0.11
N THR A 64 5.58 8.96 1.09
CA THR A 64 4.73 10.16 0.92
C THR A 64 5.47 11.45 1.29
N PHE A 65 6.76 11.38 1.58
CA PHE A 65 7.55 12.57 1.93
C PHE A 65 8.13 13.22 0.68
N ASN A 66 7.66 14.43 0.41
CA ASN A 66 8.36 15.40 -0.42
C ASN A 66 9.60 15.88 0.33
N ALA A 67 10.78 15.47 -0.10
CA ALA A 67 12.06 15.94 0.43
C ALA A 67 12.43 17.35 -0.07
N GLU A 68 11.45 18.26 -0.13
CA GLU A 68 11.65 19.65 -0.56
C GLU A 68 11.34 20.56 0.62
N GLY A 69 12.41 20.84 1.37
CA GLY A 69 12.37 21.65 2.59
C GLY A 69 13.64 21.57 3.44
N SER A 70 14.60 20.71 3.08
CA SER A 70 15.89 20.64 3.80
C SER A 70 16.96 21.45 3.05
N VAL A 71 17.20 22.66 3.57
CA VAL A 71 18.39 23.52 3.41
C VAL A 71 18.52 24.32 2.11
N ARG A 72 18.05 25.57 2.15
CA ARG A 72 18.76 26.69 1.50
C ARG A 72 19.18 27.70 2.57
N SER A 73 20.24 27.34 3.29
CA SER A 73 21.02 28.27 4.09
C SER A 73 22.43 28.30 3.50
N THR A 74 22.66 29.28 2.64
CA THR A 74 23.99 29.89 2.51
C THR A 74 23.74 31.38 2.46
N ASP A 75 24.04 32.01 3.59
CA ASP A 75 24.27 33.43 3.73
C ASP A 75 25.10 33.96 2.55
N SER A 76 24.70 35.10 2.03
CA SER A 76 25.62 36.02 1.40
C SER A 76 25.34 37.36 2.05
N VAL A 77 26.07 37.61 3.12
CA VAL A 77 26.35 38.96 3.60
C VAL A 77 27.08 39.65 2.46
N GLU A 78 26.42 40.59 1.77
CA GLU A 78 27.14 41.55 0.93
C GLU A 78 27.89 42.50 1.86
N GLU A 79 29.19 42.23 1.99
CA GLU A 79 30.23 43.15 2.43
C GLU A 79 30.13 44.42 1.57
N GLN A 80 29.48 45.46 2.11
CA GLN A 80 29.61 46.83 1.59
C GLN A 80 30.93 47.40 2.11
N ASP A 81 32.02 47.00 1.46
CA ASP A 81 33.34 47.60 1.64
C ASP A 81 33.45 48.91 0.84
N GLY A 82 33.71 50.00 1.57
CA GLY A 82 34.44 51.21 1.15
C GLY A 82 33.85 52.02 -0.01
N TRP A 83 33.21 53.17 0.22
CA TRP A 83 33.91 54.44 0.42
C TRP A 83 35.35 54.42 -0.10
N PHE A 84 35.57 54.87 -1.34
CA PHE A 84 36.57 55.88 -1.76
C PHE A 84 36.58 55.97 -3.29
N GLU A 85 36.00 57.05 -3.84
CA GLU A 85 36.57 57.91 -4.91
C GLU A 85 35.64 59.11 -5.17
#